data_AF-A0AAD8FAW6-F1
#
_entry.id   AF-A0AAD8FAW6-F1
#
_cell.length_a   1.000
_cell.length_b   1.000
_cell.length_c   1.000
_cell.angle_alpha   90.00
_cell.angle_beta   90.00
_cell.angle_gamma   90.00
#
_symmetry.space_group_name_H-M   'P 1'
#
loop_
_entity.id
_entity.type
_entity.pdbx_description
1 polymer ?
#
loop_
_entity_poly.entity_id
_entity_poly.type
_entity_poly.pdbx_seq_one_letter_code
_entity_poly.pdbx_strand_id
1 'polypeptide(L)'
;MADIMSRAFLTVLMASILVLVAPDMLINPDFENGINGWHSDGFTMSTDNTHVKHGVASVKCSGRTKKDQGPSQFVTLKPGGRYTFNGFIKLANDHGYQDVHVTVELRHSSGPNEYIRVSNHEHMSAADDWVHVGGNFIVPNNHGK
;
A
#
# COMPACT_ATOMS: atom_id res chain seq x y z
N MET A 1 -27.08 23.55 49.34
CA MET A 1 -26.87 22.95 48.01
C MET A 1 -26.11 23.99 47.19
N ALA A 2 -24.80 23.82 47.06
CA ALA A 2 -23.95 24.70 46.25
C ALA A 2 -23.14 23.80 45.32
N ASP A 3 -23.42 23.96 44.03
CA ASP A 3 -22.88 23.14 42.94
C ASP A 3 -21.43 23.57 42.66
N ILE A 4 -20.47 22.67 42.88
CA ILE A 4 -19.06 22.88 42.55
C ILE A 4 -18.90 22.50 41.08
N MET A 5 -19.02 23.48 40.18
CA MET A 5 -18.61 23.29 38.80
C MET A 5 -17.08 23.13 38.73
N SER A 6 -16.62 21.88 38.64
CA SER A 6 -15.22 21.56 38.32
C SER A 6 -14.98 21.86 36.85
N ARG A 7 -14.20 22.91 36.56
CA ARG A 7 -13.73 23.22 35.21
C ARG A 7 -12.43 22.45 34.94
N ALA A 8 -12.49 21.47 34.04
CA ALA A 8 -11.30 20.82 33.50
C ALA A 8 -10.82 21.57 32.24
N PHE A 9 -9.53 21.89 32.19
CA PHE A 9 -8.86 22.39 30.98
C PHE A 9 -8.05 21.24 30.36
N LEU A 10 -8.38 20.87 29.11
CA LEU A 10 -7.58 19.95 28.31
C LEU A 10 -6.62 20.79 27.46
N THR A 11 -5.32 20.63 27.68
CA THR A 11 -4.29 21.25 26.83
C THR A 11 -3.81 20.20 25.83
N VAL A 12 -4.03 20.42 24.54
CA VAL A 12 -3.39 19.64 23.49
C VAL A 12 -2.05 20.29 23.18
N LEU A 13 -0.97 19.73 23.72
CA LEU A 13 0.38 20.07 23.30
C LEU A 13 0.57 19.59 21.86
N MET A 14 0.66 20.51 20.89
CA MET A 14 1.21 20.17 19.59
C MET A 14 2.72 20.00 19.75
N ALA A 15 3.14 18.83 20.22
CA ALA A 15 4.52 18.41 20.02
C ALA A 15 4.72 18.29 18.51
N SER A 16 5.57 19.14 17.95
CA SER A 16 6.08 18.95 16.59
C SER A 16 6.85 17.64 16.61
N ILE A 17 6.19 16.53 16.27
CA ILE A 17 6.85 15.26 16.05
C ILE A 17 7.84 15.51 14.92
N LEU A 18 9.13 15.39 15.22
CA LEU A 18 10.14 15.22 14.19
C LEU A 18 9.79 13.91 13.49
N VAL A 19 9.06 14.00 12.37
CA VAL A 19 8.83 12.84 11.51
C VAL A 19 10.18 12.55 10.89
N LEU A 20 10.94 11.63 11.48
CA LEU A 20 12.06 11.03 10.81
C LEU A 20 11.48 10.29 9.60
N VAL A 21 11.54 10.91 8.42
CA VAL A 21 11.12 10.25 7.18
C VAL A 21 12.11 9.12 6.96
N ALA A 22 11.70 7.90 7.30
CA ALA A 22 12.44 6.73 6.92
C ALA A 22 12.54 6.71 5.38
N PRO A 23 13.70 6.35 4.82
CA PRO A 23 13.83 6.24 3.37
C PRO A 23 12.79 5.25 2.85
N ASP A 24 12.24 5.54 1.66
CA ASP A 24 11.35 4.61 0.99
C ASP A 24 12.10 3.30 0.75
N MET A 25 11.42 2.19 1.04
CA MET A 25 11.97 0.85 0.86
C MET A 25 11.80 0.37 -0.57
N LEU A 26 10.93 1.02 -1.34
CA LEU A 26 10.68 0.73 -2.74
C LEU A 26 11.65 1.49 -3.64
N ILE A 27 12.11 0.80 -4.68
CA ILE A 27 12.87 1.35 -5.79
C ILE A 27 11.87 1.82 -6.84
N ASN A 28 11.98 3.10 -7.24
CA ASN A 28 11.13 3.73 -8.26
C ASN A 28 9.62 3.55 -7.96
N PRO A 29 9.14 3.95 -6.76
CA PRO A 29 7.73 3.79 -6.37
C PRO A 29 6.76 4.68 -7.14
N ASP A 30 7.26 5.75 -7.76
CA ASP A 30 6.51 6.72 -8.56
C ASP A 30 6.43 6.37 -10.05
N PHE A 31 7.20 5.37 -10.51
CA PHE A 31 7.29 4.91 -11.90
C PHE A 31 7.90 5.92 -12.90
N GLU A 32 8.55 6.96 -12.40
CA GLU A 32 9.18 8.00 -13.24
C GLU A 32 10.43 7.47 -13.98
N ASN A 33 11.02 6.37 -13.50
CA ASN A 33 12.07 5.61 -14.17
C ASN A 33 11.54 4.28 -14.73
N GLY A 34 10.35 4.33 -15.34
CA GLY A 34 9.71 3.19 -15.97
C GLY A 34 9.32 2.11 -14.96
N ILE A 35 9.59 0.84 -15.27
CA ILE A 35 9.28 -0.31 -14.40
C ILE A 35 10.49 -0.82 -13.60
N ASN A 36 11.53 0.00 -13.46
CA ASN A 36 12.75 -0.41 -12.76
C ASN A 36 12.45 -0.89 -11.33
N GLY A 37 12.98 -2.06 -10.95
CA GLY A 37 12.74 -2.68 -9.65
C GLY A 37 11.39 -3.39 -9.50
N TRP A 38 10.45 -3.24 -10.43
CA TRP A 38 9.13 -3.87 -10.35
C TRP A 38 9.07 -5.17 -11.15
N HIS A 39 8.33 -6.13 -10.62
CA HIS A 39 8.15 -7.45 -11.20
C HIS A 39 6.68 -7.68 -11.57
N SER A 40 6.47 -8.32 -12.72
CA SER A 40 5.18 -8.82 -13.16
C SER A 40 5.24 -10.34 -13.30
N ASP A 41 4.30 -11.05 -12.69
CA ASP A 41 4.20 -12.51 -12.79
C ASP A 41 2.98 -12.92 -13.62
N GLY A 42 3.22 -13.32 -14.87
CA GLY A 42 2.19 -13.84 -15.77
C GLY A 42 1.15 -12.81 -16.26
N PHE A 43 1.50 -11.52 -16.30
CA PHE A 43 0.70 -10.45 -16.88
C PHE A 43 1.62 -9.39 -17.53
N THR A 44 1.06 -8.47 -18.31
CA THR A 44 1.82 -7.39 -18.96
C THR A 44 1.87 -6.16 -18.07
N MET A 45 3.06 -5.63 -17.87
CA MET A 45 3.32 -4.38 -17.16
C MET A 45 4.03 -3.40 -18.08
N SER A 46 3.50 -2.20 -18.23
CA SER A 46 4.07 -1.16 -19.09
C SER A 46 3.87 0.22 -18.46
N THR A 47 4.84 1.11 -18.67
CA THR A 47 4.69 2.52 -18.31
C THR A 47 3.52 3.16 -19.07
N ASP A 48 2.76 4.02 -18.39
CA ASP A 48 1.65 4.79 -18.95
C ASP A 48 1.87 6.28 -18.65
N ASN A 49 1.91 7.09 -19.70
CA ASN A 49 2.06 8.55 -19.62
C ASN A 49 0.74 9.29 -19.92
N THR A 50 -0.35 8.55 -20.10
CA THR A 50 -1.70 9.09 -20.38
C THR A 50 -2.55 9.17 -19.13
N HIS A 51 -2.50 8.13 -18.29
CA HIS A 51 -3.16 8.11 -16.98
C HIS A 51 -2.10 8.17 -15.90
N VAL A 52 -1.96 9.33 -15.26
CA VAL A 52 -0.90 9.60 -14.30
C VAL A 52 -1.50 10.26 -13.07
N LYS A 53 -1.17 9.73 -11.88
CA LYS A 53 -1.62 10.33 -10.61
C LYS A 53 -0.71 11.48 -10.18
N HIS A 54 0.59 11.28 -10.30
CA HIS A 54 1.66 12.22 -9.94
C HIS A 54 2.80 12.08 -10.94
N GLY A 55 3.56 13.15 -11.19
CA GLY A 55 4.70 13.11 -12.11
C GLY A 55 4.29 13.04 -13.58
N VAL A 56 5.05 12.27 -14.38
CA VAL A 56 4.81 12.08 -15.81
C VAL A 56 4.49 10.65 -16.20
N ALA A 57 4.55 9.71 -15.27
CA ALA A 57 4.36 8.28 -15.53
C ALA A 57 3.54 7.58 -14.43
N SER A 58 2.87 6.52 -14.83
CA SER A 58 2.38 5.47 -13.94
C SER A 58 2.68 4.10 -14.54
N VAL A 59 2.21 3.03 -13.91
CA VAL A 59 2.28 1.69 -14.47
C VAL A 59 0.89 1.14 -14.78
N LYS A 60 0.72 0.68 -16.03
CA LYS A 60 -0.46 -0.06 -16.46
C LYS A 60 -0.19 -1.55 -16.40
N CYS A 61 -1.09 -2.27 -15.74
CA CYS A 61 -1.07 -3.73 -15.64
C CYS A 61 -2.26 -4.30 -16.42
N SER A 62 -2.01 -5.17 -17.40
CA SER A 62 -3.06 -5.77 -18.25
C SER A 62 -2.84 -7.26 -18.47
N GLY A 63 -3.88 -7.97 -18.90
CA GLY A 63 -3.79 -9.41 -19.15
C GLY A 63 -3.65 -10.25 -17.88
N ARG A 64 -4.09 -9.73 -16.73
CA ARG A 64 -4.19 -10.51 -15.49
C ARG A 64 -5.26 -11.59 -15.65
N THR A 65 -4.94 -12.79 -15.20
CA THR A 65 -5.83 -13.98 -15.23
C THR A 65 -6.04 -14.60 -13.85
N LYS A 66 -5.31 -14.15 -12.83
CA LYS A 66 -5.45 -14.60 -11.44
C LYS A 66 -5.65 -13.43 -10.49
N LYS A 67 -6.36 -13.69 -9.38
CA LYS A 67 -6.72 -12.67 -8.38
C LYS A 67 -5.54 -12.07 -7.62
N ASP A 68 -4.43 -12.80 -7.54
CA ASP A 68 -3.21 -12.49 -6.80
C ASP A 68 -2.12 -11.82 -7.66
N GLN A 69 -2.32 -11.72 -8.97
CA GLN A 69 -1.37 -11.04 -9.84
C GLN A 69 -1.38 -9.54 -9.57
N GLY A 70 -0.20 -8.93 -9.52
CA GLY A 70 -0.04 -7.49 -9.41
C GLY A 70 1.43 -7.10 -9.52
N PRO A 71 1.73 -5.81 -9.72
CA PRO A 71 3.10 -5.33 -9.69
C PRO A 71 3.67 -5.57 -8.29
N SER A 72 4.89 -6.12 -8.22
CA SER A 72 5.51 -6.50 -6.95
C SER A 72 6.99 -6.14 -6.87
N GLN A 73 7.49 -5.96 -5.66
CA GLN A 73 8.91 -5.73 -5.38
C GLN A 73 9.29 -6.40 -4.06
N PHE A 74 10.49 -6.96 -4.00
CA PHE A 74 11.03 -7.50 -2.76
C PHE A 74 11.55 -6.38 -1.87
N VAL A 75 11.16 -6.41 -0.61
CA VAL A 75 11.64 -5.49 0.44
C VAL A 75 12.09 -6.29 1.66
N THR A 76 13.07 -5.76 2.41
CA THR A 76 13.55 -6.40 3.64
C THR A 76 12.83 -5.81 4.85
N LEU A 77 11.91 -6.58 5.42
CA LEU A 77 11.18 -6.19 6.62
C LEU A 77 11.77 -6.88 7.87
N LYS A 78 11.68 -6.21 9.01
CA LYS A 78 12.15 -6.75 10.30
C LYS A 78 10.98 -7.33 11.11
N PRO A 79 11.17 -8.45 11.82
CA PRO A 79 10.18 -8.95 12.79
C PRO A 79 9.80 -7.87 13.80
N GLY A 80 8.51 -7.73 14.08
CA GLY A 80 7.98 -6.68 14.96
C GLY A 80 8.01 -5.26 14.38
N GLY A 81 8.56 -5.09 13.17
CA GLY A 81 8.65 -3.80 12.50
C GLY A 81 7.27 -3.25 12.17
N ARG A 82 7.13 -1.93 12.31
CA ARG A 82 5.94 -1.16 11.94
C ARG A 82 6.22 -0.41 10.66
N TYR A 83 5.34 -0.58 9.68
CA TYR A 83 5.50 -0.05 8.35
C TYR A 83 4.21 0.58 7.85
N THR A 84 4.33 1.44 6.86
CA THR A 84 3.21 2.04 6.15
C THR A 84 3.43 1.80 4.67
N PHE A 85 2.39 1.35 3.98
CA PHE A 85 2.36 1.37 2.52
C PHE A 85 1.34 2.42 2.07
N ASN A 86 1.67 3.17 1.03
CA ASN A 86 0.75 4.08 0.36
C ASN A 86 0.94 3.97 -1.16
N GLY A 87 -0.17 3.99 -1.88
CA GLY A 87 -0.21 4.03 -3.33
C GLY A 87 -1.56 4.52 -3.82
N PHE A 88 -1.70 4.65 -5.13
CA PHE A 88 -2.98 4.93 -5.77
C PHE A 88 -3.19 3.94 -6.90
N ILE A 89 -4.43 3.44 -7.03
CA ILE A 89 -4.84 2.54 -8.10
C ILE A 89 -6.02 3.15 -8.83
N LYS A 90 -5.97 3.09 -10.16
CA LYS A 90 -7.08 3.36 -11.06
C LYS A 90 -7.38 2.09 -11.86
N LEU A 91 -8.65 1.71 -11.96
CA LEU A 91 -9.06 0.63 -12.87
C LEU A 91 -9.06 1.15 -14.31
N ALA A 92 -8.39 0.44 -15.21
CA ALA A 92 -8.18 0.89 -16.59
C ALA A 92 -9.45 0.76 -17.46
N ASN A 93 -10.43 -0.02 -17.01
CA ASN A 93 -11.61 -0.41 -17.77
C ASN A 93 -12.71 -0.88 -16.83
N ASP A 94 -13.97 -0.58 -17.19
CA ASP A 94 -15.13 -1.09 -16.48
C ASP A 94 -15.46 -2.52 -16.92
N HIS A 95 -15.19 -3.48 -16.05
CA HIS A 95 -15.60 -4.88 -16.20
C HIS A 95 -16.45 -5.31 -15.01
N GLY A 96 -17.41 -4.45 -14.66
CA GLY A 96 -18.11 -4.53 -13.39
C GLY A 96 -17.21 -4.18 -12.20
N TYR A 97 -17.78 -4.30 -11.01
CA TYR A 97 -17.08 -4.03 -9.76
C TYR A 97 -15.92 -5.01 -9.53
N GLN A 98 -14.81 -4.48 -9.01
CA GLN A 98 -13.58 -5.22 -8.73
C GLN A 98 -13.14 -5.01 -7.28
N ASP A 99 -12.56 -6.05 -6.69
CA ASP A 99 -11.90 -5.95 -5.39
C ASP A 99 -10.40 -5.69 -5.59
N VAL A 100 -9.92 -4.61 -4.99
CA VAL A 100 -8.51 -4.19 -5.05
C VAL A 100 -7.90 -4.31 -3.66
N HIS A 101 -6.75 -4.95 -3.58
CA HIS A 101 -6.07 -5.16 -2.31
C HIS A 101 -4.57 -4.98 -2.43
N VAL A 102 -3.96 -4.55 -1.32
CA VAL A 102 -2.51 -4.55 -1.13
C VAL A 102 -2.18 -5.64 -0.12
N THR A 103 -1.28 -6.54 -0.49
CA THR A 103 -0.84 -7.64 0.36
C THR A 103 0.67 -7.63 0.47
N VAL A 104 1.19 -7.83 1.68
CA VAL A 104 2.59 -8.17 1.93
C VAL A 104 2.68 -9.68 2.08
N GLU A 105 3.41 -10.33 1.18
CA GLU A 105 3.78 -11.74 1.30
C GLU A 105 5.09 -11.85 2.08
N LEU A 106 5.04 -12.45 3.26
CA LEU A 106 6.21 -12.79 4.04
C LEU A 106 6.69 -14.18 3.65
N ARG A 107 7.86 -14.24 3.02
CA ARG A 107 8.50 -15.49 2.63
C ARG A 107 9.45 -15.94 3.71
N HIS A 108 9.24 -17.15 4.20
CA HIS A 108 10.07 -17.77 5.22
C HIS A 108 11.07 -18.73 4.58
N SER A 109 12.25 -18.89 5.18
CA SER A 109 13.24 -19.88 4.73
C SER A 109 12.76 -21.32 4.91
N SER A 110 11.81 -21.52 5.83
CA SER A 110 11.16 -22.80 6.14
C SER A 110 9.72 -22.52 6.54
N GLY A 111 8.79 -23.39 6.14
CA GLY A 111 7.36 -23.23 6.42
C GLY A 111 6.59 -22.48 5.32
N PRO A 112 5.26 -22.35 5.49
CA PRO A 112 4.43 -21.65 4.51
C PRO A 112 4.67 -20.13 4.55
N ASN A 113 4.38 -19.46 3.43
CA ASN A 113 4.37 -18.00 3.39
C ASN A 113 3.20 -17.45 4.21
N GLU A 114 3.42 -16.33 4.90
CA GLU A 114 2.38 -15.58 5.59
C GLU A 114 1.94 -14.37 4.74
N TYR A 115 0.69 -13.95 4.89
CA TYR A 115 0.11 -12.87 4.10
C TYR A 115 -0.52 -11.83 5.00
N ILE A 116 -0.06 -10.58 4.88
CA ILE A 116 -0.65 -9.44 5.58
C ILE A 116 -1.45 -8.64 4.57
N ARG A 117 -2.78 -8.60 4.75
CA ARG A 117 -3.65 -7.71 3.98
C ARG A 117 -3.51 -6.30 4.54
N VAL A 118 -2.83 -5.42 3.80
CA VAL A 118 -2.61 -4.03 4.20
C VAL A 118 -3.84 -3.17 3.94
N SER A 119 -4.48 -3.36 2.79
CA SER A 119 -5.74 -2.67 2.45
C SER A 119 -6.62 -3.55 1.57
N ASN A 120 -7.93 -3.32 1.65
CA ASN A 120 -8.94 -3.97 0.85
C ASN A 120 -10.01 -2.94 0.47
N HIS A 121 -10.22 -2.75 -0.83
CA HIS A 121 -11.31 -1.96 -1.37
C HIS A 121 -12.21 -2.89 -2.16
N GLU A 122 -13.44 -3.03 -1.68
CA GLU A 122 -14.47 -3.81 -2.35
C GLU A 122 -15.27 -2.91 -3.26
N HIS A 123 -15.81 -3.47 -4.33
CA HIS A 123 -16.71 -2.78 -5.23
C HIS A 123 -16.14 -1.54 -5.94
N MET A 124 -14.85 -1.54 -6.30
CA MET A 124 -14.27 -0.46 -7.11
C MET A 124 -14.71 -0.56 -8.59
N SER A 125 -14.84 0.59 -9.24
CA SER A 125 -15.15 0.77 -10.66
C SER A 125 -14.14 1.72 -11.33
N ALA A 126 -14.11 1.80 -12.66
CA ALA A 126 -13.25 2.76 -13.35
C ALA A 126 -13.70 4.22 -13.14
N ALA A 127 -14.96 4.43 -12.72
CA ALA A 127 -15.51 5.74 -12.39
C ALA A 127 -14.93 6.33 -11.09
N ASP A 128 -14.39 5.50 -10.19
CA ASP A 128 -13.76 5.96 -8.94
C ASP A 128 -12.41 6.68 -9.18
N ASP A 129 -11.91 6.62 -10.42
CA ASP A 129 -10.64 7.20 -10.84
C ASP A 129 -9.48 6.69 -9.96
N TRP A 130 -8.57 7.56 -9.52
CA TRP A 130 -7.45 7.19 -8.66
C TRP A 130 -7.90 7.09 -7.21
N VAL A 131 -7.93 5.87 -6.69
CA VAL A 131 -8.24 5.55 -5.30
C VAL A 131 -6.96 5.29 -4.52
N HIS A 132 -6.84 5.90 -3.35
CA HIS A 132 -5.73 5.61 -2.42
C HIS A 132 -5.84 4.16 -1.93
N VAL A 133 -4.72 3.45 -1.96
CA VAL A 133 -4.58 2.09 -1.42
C VAL A 133 -3.41 2.06 -0.46
N GLY A 134 -3.62 1.48 0.72
CA GLY A 134 -2.57 1.38 1.72
C GLY A 134 -3.05 1.52 3.15
N GLY A 135 -2.08 1.60 4.05
CA GLY A 135 -2.32 1.57 5.47
C GLY A 135 -1.08 1.17 6.25
N ASN A 136 -1.22 1.17 7.57
CA ASN A 136 -0.19 0.72 8.49
C ASN A 136 -0.28 -0.80 8.66
N PHE A 137 0.86 -1.47 8.74
CA PHE A 137 0.94 -2.87 9.07
C PHE A 137 2.10 -3.17 10.01
N ILE A 138 2.00 -4.29 10.72
CA ILE A 138 3.01 -4.78 11.65
C ILE A 138 3.44 -6.16 11.19
N VAL A 139 4.74 -6.36 11.06
CA VAL A 139 5.31 -7.68 10.78
C VAL A 139 5.28 -8.49 12.07
N PRO A 140 4.74 -9.73 12.07
CA PRO A 140 4.76 -10.60 13.23
C PRO A 140 6.17 -10.77 13.80
N ASN A 141 6.28 -10.90 15.13
CA ASN A 141 7.55 -11.17 15.80
C ASN A 141 8.07 -12.60 15.56
N ASN A 142 7.15 -13.51 15.22
CA ASN A 142 7.46 -14.92 15.14
C ASN A 142 7.77 -15.28 13.69
N HIS A 143 9.00 -15.70 13.42
CA HIS A 143 9.22 -16.63 12.31
C HIS A 143 8.49 -17.91 12.71
N GLY A 144 7.57 -18.42 11.89
CA GLY A 144 6.89 -19.70 12.15
C GLY A 144 7.87 -20.72 12.72
N LYS A 145 7.52 -21.27 13.89
CA LYS A 145 8.29 -22.33 14.54
C LYS A 145 8.40 -23.56 13.66
#